data_AF-A0A4R7T8L7-F1
#
_entry.id   AF-A0A4R7T8L7-F1
#
_cell.length_a   1.000
_cell.length_b   1.000
_cell.length_c   1.000
_cell.angle_alpha   90.00
_cell.angle_beta   90.00
_cell.angle_gamma   90.00
#
_symmetry.space_group_name_H-M   'P 1'
#
loop_
_entity.id
_entity.type
_entity.pdbx_description
1 polymer ?
#
loop_
_entity_poly.entity_id
_entity_poly.type
_entity_poly.pdbx_seq_one_letter_code
_entity_poly.pdbx_strand_id
1 'polypeptide(L)' 'MTNQPAPPPLVCPLCRCPQFQQEEARSDSRWGFTSHRMTLLICMNCRYILHFYDKNSVFDFD' A
#
# COMPACT_ATOMS: atom_id res chain seq x y z
N MET A 1 32.47 -2.10 -4.96
CA MET A 1 31.50 -1.46 -4.05
C MET A 1 30.59 -0.60 -4.89
N THR A 2 29.42 -1.12 -5.28
CA THR A 2 28.46 -0.40 -6.11
C THR A 2 27.74 0.65 -5.27
N ASN A 3 27.99 1.91 -5.55
CA ASN A 3 27.39 3.05 -4.86
C ASN A 3 25.96 3.23 -5.38
N GLN A 4 24.99 2.52 -4.80
CA GLN A 4 23.59 2.62 -5.21
C GLN A 4 22.98 3.88 -4.54
N PRO A 5 22.47 4.86 -5.32
CA PRO A 5 21.82 6.02 -4.73
C PRO A 5 20.58 5.58 -3.95
N ALA A 6 20.38 6.16 -2.77
CA ALA A 6 19.22 5.89 -1.94
C ALA A 6 17.92 6.20 -2.71
N PRO A 7 16.87 5.38 -2.56
CA PRO A 7 15.60 5.63 -3.22
C PRO A 7 15.02 6.98 -2.77
N PRO A 8 14.31 7.70 -3.66
CA PRO A 8 13.72 8.98 -3.32
C PRO A 8 12.69 8.82 -2.20
N PRO A 9 12.58 9.81 -1.29
CA PRO A 9 11.60 9.75 -0.21
C PRO A 9 10.17 9.82 -0.77
N LEU A 10 9.28 9.02 -0.21
CA LEU A 10 7.86 9.05 -0.56
C LEU A 10 7.22 10.35 -0.05
N VAL A 11 6.49 11.05 -0.92
CA VAL A 11 5.79 12.31 -0.60
C VAL A 11 4.35 12.27 -1.11
N CYS A 12 3.45 12.96 -0.40
CA CYS A 12 2.05 13.02 -0.80
C CYS A 12 1.93 13.75 -2.15
N PRO A 13 1.24 13.19 -3.16
CA PRO A 13 1.13 13.82 -4.48
C PRO A 13 0.31 15.12 -4.46
N LEU A 14 -0.54 15.31 -3.45
CA LEU A 14 -1.39 16.51 -3.34
C LEU A 14 -0.73 17.65 -2.54
N CYS A 15 -0.16 17.35 -1.36
CA CYS A 15 0.36 18.37 -0.45
C CYS A 15 1.86 18.29 -0.19
N ARG A 16 2.58 17.33 -0.81
CA ARG A 16 4.02 17.06 -0.62
C ARG A 16 4.46 16.73 0.81
N CYS A 17 3.52 16.50 1.73
CA CYS A 17 3.82 16.05 3.08
C CYS A 17 4.45 14.64 3.06
N PRO A 18 5.56 14.41 3.79
CA PRO A 18 6.21 13.10 3.89
C PRO A 18 5.65 12.23 5.05
N GLN A 19 4.71 12.75 5.83
CA GLN A 19 4.15 12.05 6.99
C GLN A 19 2.88 11.31 6.63
N PHE A 20 2.89 10.00 6.88
CA PHE A 20 1.79 9.10 6.58
C PHE A 20 1.44 8.23 7.79
N GLN A 21 0.16 7.96 7.95
CA GLN A 21 -0.36 6.86 8.77
C GLN A 21 -0.47 5.63 7.89
N GLN A 22 0.09 4.51 8.34
CA GLN A 22 0.02 3.25 7.62
C GLN A 22 -1.12 2.39 8.19
N GLU A 23 -1.96 1.88 7.31
CA GLU A 23 -3.03 0.93 7.62
C GLU A 23 -2.96 -0.26 6.67
N GLU A 24 -3.44 -1.42 7.13
CA GLU A 24 -3.59 -2.60 6.29
C GLU A 24 -5.08 -2.84 6.06
N ALA A 25 -5.45 -3.02 4.79
CA ALA A 25 -6.80 -3.37 4.42
C ALA A 25 -6.82 -4.73 3.73
N ARG A 26 -7.79 -5.54 4.13
CA ARG A 26 -8.08 -6.84 3.54
C ARG A 26 -9.41 -6.76 2.82
N SER A 27 -9.43 -7.14 1.55
CA SER A 27 -10.64 -7.25 0.75
C SER A 27 -10.77 -8.68 0.23
N ASP A 28 -11.86 -9.35 0.57
CA ASP A 28 -12.18 -10.66 0.02
C ASP A 28 -12.99 -10.47 -1.28
N SER A 29 -12.71 -11.30 -2.29
CA SER A 29 -13.45 -11.28 -3.56
C SER A 29 -14.91 -11.67 -3.34
N ARG A 30 -15.83 -11.18 -4.20
CA ARG A 30 -17.28 -11.40 -4.09
C ARG A 30 -17.70 -12.88 -4.02
N TRP A 31 -16.87 -13.77 -4.53
CA TRP A 31 -17.10 -15.22 -4.56
C TRP A 31 -16.21 -16.00 -3.59
N GLY A 32 -15.45 -15.33 -2.72
CA GLY A 32 -14.64 -15.96 -1.67
C GLY A 32 -13.33 -16.64 -2.12
N PHE A 33 -13.01 -16.62 -3.42
CA PHE A 33 -11.87 -17.36 -3.97
C PHE A 33 -10.51 -16.67 -3.79
N THR A 34 -10.49 -15.35 -3.62
CA THR A 34 -9.25 -14.58 -3.52
C THR A 34 -9.34 -13.54 -2.41
N SER A 35 -8.33 -13.51 -1.54
CA SER A 35 -8.15 -12.44 -0.55
C SER A 35 -7.08 -11.49 -1.06
N HIS A 36 -7.40 -10.21 -1.16
CA HIS A 36 -6.48 -9.14 -1.52
C HIS A 36 -6.04 -8.42 -0.25
N ARG A 37 -4.73 -8.29 -0.06
CA ARG A 37 -4.15 -7.43 0.99
C ARG A 37 -3.56 -6.20 0.33
N MET A 38 -3.86 -5.04 0.90
CA MET A 38 -3.34 -3.76 0.47
C MET A 38 -2.86 -2.96 1.67
N THR A 39 -1.74 -2.28 1.49
CA THR A 39 -1.24 -1.29 2.43
C THR A 39 -1.76 0.08 2.00
N LEU A 40 -2.39 0.79 2.93
CA LEU A 40 -2.89 2.13 2.76
C LEU A 40 -1.96 3.11 3.48
N LEU A 41 -1.44 4.10 2.77
CA LEU A 41 -0.73 5.23 3.37
C LEU A 41 -1.61 6.47 3.31
N ILE A 42 -2.10 6.88 4.48
CA ILE A 42 -2.97 8.03 4.66
C ILE A 42 -2.12 9.24 5.01
N CYS A 43 -2.13 10.28 4.17
CA CYS A 43 -1.41 11.51 4.46
C CYS A 43 -1.94 12.18 5.73
N MET A 44 -1.06 12.50 6.67
CA MET A 44 -1.43 13.13 7.94
C MET A 44 -1.90 14.58 7.79
N ASN A 45 -1.59 15.24 6.66
CA ASN A 45 -1.95 16.63 6.40
C ASN A 45 -3.28 16.76 5.63
N CYS A 46 -3.36 16.19 4.42
CA CYS A 46 -4.55 16.34 3.55
C CYS A 46 -5.46 15.10 3.49
N ARG A 47 -5.15 14.05 4.27
CA ARG A 47 -5.90 12.78 4.30
C ARG A 47 -5.99 12.01 2.99
N TYR A 48 -5.18 12.37 1.99
CA TYR A 48 -5.07 11.62 0.74
C TYR A 48 -4.55 10.20 0.99
N ILE A 49 -5.18 9.20 0.38
CA ILE A 49 -4.89 7.78 0.60
C ILE A 49 -4.14 7.22 -0.62
N LEU A 50 -2.91 6.77 -0.39
CA LEU A 50 -2.14 5.99 -1.36
C LEU A 50 -2.40 4.50 -1.13
N HIS A 51 -2.79 3.80 -2.19
CA HIS A 51 -3.05 2.36 -2.14
C HIS A 51 -1.86 1.61 -2.74
N PHE A 52 -1.26 0.73 -1.95
CA PHE A 52 -0.21 -0.17 -2.39
C PHE A 52 -0.76 -1.59 -2.35
N TYR A 53 -0.79 -2.23 -3.53
CA TYR A 53 -1.24 -3.60 -3.63
C TYR A 53 -0.10 -4.53 -3.24
N ASP A 54 -0.28 -5.29 -2.16
CA ASP A 54 0.79 -6.16 -1.66
C ASP A 54 0.77 -7.50 -2.39
N LYS A 55 -0.33 -8.24 -2.25
CA LYS A 55 -0.48 -9.61 -2.74
C LYS A 55 -1.92 -10.09 -2.66
N ASN A 56 -2.30 -10.97 -3.57
CA ASN A 56 -3.46 -11.85 -3.41
C ASN A 56 -3.04 -13.22 -2.89
N SER A 57 -3.87 -13.81 -2.02
CA SER A 57 -3.84 -15.24 -1.75
C SER A 57 -4.97 -15.87 -2.55
N VAL A 58 -4.65 -16.75 -3.50
CA VAL A 58 -5.61 -17.67 -4.12
C VAL A 58 -5.69 -18.87 -3.18
N PHE A 59 -6.90 -19.30 -2.79
CA PHE A 59 -7.05 -20.56 -2.06
C PHE A 59 -6.56 -21.70 -2.95
N ASP A 60 -5.49 -22.37 -2.53
CA ASP A 60 -5.08 -23.67 -3.06
C ASP A 60 -6.09 -24.68 -2.51
N PHE A 61 -7.00 -25.15 -3.37
CA PHE A 61 -7.84 -26.31 -3.08
C PHE A 61 -7.08 -27.52 -3.62
N ASP A 62 -6.41 -28.25 -2.74
CA ASP A 62 -6.13 -29.68 -2.89
C ASP A 62 -6.99 -30.45 -1.87
#